data_AF-A0A536XD42-F1
#
_entry.id   AF-A0A536XD42-F1
#
_cell.length_a   1.000
_cell.length_b   1.000
_cell.length_c   1.000
_cell.angle_alpha   90.00
_cell.angle_beta   90.00
_cell.angle_gamma   90.00
#
_symmetry.space_group_name_H-M   'P 1'
#
loop_
_entity.id
_entity.type
_entity.pdbx_description
1 polymer ?
#
loop_
_entity_poly.entity_id
_entity_poly.type
_entity_poly.pdbx_seq_one_letter_code
_entity_poly.pdbx_strand_id
1 'polypeptide(L)'
;MFPSWLPVAVLFALVLTLPTLATAQTRGNPICAGEDVFFNPGNGENIVVPSGFEVSVFKSGLNFPTAVAFRGDRHRFEVFVLESGHGLPSRCNDETSSVVGGEFSATNPFTPDILVFDESGNRIRGPLAKPTPDSKGVQTGGLQAHGPAIDIAFENGFEGGRLFATDSNQAIRAVGAQNNSSRIVTVNPQTGQVTPFITGLPTGDHPAEQITFKDGWIYWSQGSTTNSSVVGRDNGGGANQQDIPCQDITLSTNLFDSGGGVMTSGYSPFNTRRPGAMVRAFESATGRGICDGAILRAKVNVKDPKSTIEPFSWGYRNPYGIRFAPDNHALKGGLFVTENGEDERGARPTNNSPDRLHLAQQNPDGSPDYHGWPDRFGFLDSTQAVFNPVGGPGDDNQAAVVGRPVQPVLAFPPQPITAPLALEPADVAIVG
;
A
#
# COMPACT_ATOMS: atom_id res chain seq x y z
N MET A 1 11.45 -17.70 -82.93
CA MET A 1 11.65 -16.65 -81.91
C MET A 1 10.28 -16.21 -81.41
N PHE A 2 10.20 -15.85 -80.13
CA PHE A 2 9.06 -15.47 -79.30
C PHE A 2 8.34 -16.59 -78.51
N PRO A 3 8.37 -16.53 -77.15
CA PRO A 3 7.98 -17.63 -76.28
C PRO A 3 6.55 -17.47 -75.72
N SER A 4 6.04 -18.61 -75.25
CA SER A 4 4.81 -18.82 -74.49
C SER A 4 4.70 -17.95 -73.22
N TRP A 5 3.54 -17.33 -73.03
CA TRP A 5 3.18 -16.60 -71.81
C TRP A 5 2.44 -17.55 -70.85
N LEU A 6 3.03 -17.81 -69.68
CA LEU A 6 2.34 -18.35 -68.50
C LEU A 6 2.04 -17.17 -67.55
N PRO A 7 0.80 -17.00 -67.06
CA PRO A 7 0.55 -16.05 -65.98
C PRO A 7 1.00 -16.65 -64.66
N VAL A 8 1.99 -16.02 -64.01
CA VAL A 8 2.35 -16.28 -62.61
C VAL A 8 1.31 -15.59 -61.72
N ALA A 9 0.45 -16.37 -61.08
CA ALA A 9 -0.40 -15.88 -60.01
C ALA A 9 0.46 -15.71 -58.74
N VAL A 10 0.72 -14.46 -58.35
CA VAL A 10 1.35 -14.13 -57.08
C VAL A 10 0.28 -14.22 -56.00
N LEU A 11 0.30 -15.29 -55.20
CA LEU A 11 -0.50 -15.37 -53.97
C LEU A 11 0.14 -14.46 -52.91
N PHE A 12 -0.51 -13.33 -52.61
CA PHE A 12 -0.26 -12.59 -51.37
C PHE A 12 -0.83 -13.42 -50.21
N ALA A 13 0.05 -14.03 -49.40
CA ALA A 13 -0.34 -14.61 -48.13
C ALA A 13 -0.65 -13.48 -47.15
N LEU A 14 -1.94 -13.15 -47.00
CA LEU A 14 -2.44 -12.35 -45.89
C LEU A 14 -2.24 -13.17 -44.60
N VAL A 15 -1.19 -12.89 -43.85
CA VAL A 15 -1.06 -13.39 -42.47
C VAL A 15 -2.03 -12.57 -41.63
N LEU A 16 -3.26 -13.08 -41.50
CA LEU A 16 -4.21 -12.62 -40.50
C LEU A 16 -3.63 -12.98 -39.13
N THR A 17 -3.08 -12.00 -38.42
CA THR A 17 -2.81 -12.11 -36.98
C THR A 17 -4.16 -12.16 -36.28
N LEU A 18 -4.70 -13.36 -36.10
CA LEU A 18 -5.86 -13.58 -35.24
C LEU A 18 -5.49 -13.13 -33.83
N PRO A 19 -6.26 -12.24 -33.18
CA PRO A 19 -6.04 -11.91 -31.78
C PRO A 19 -6.12 -13.21 -30.98
N THR A 20 -5.13 -13.44 -30.13
CA THR A 20 -5.16 -14.53 -29.17
C THR A 20 -6.35 -14.32 -28.26
N LEU A 21 -7.45 -15.02 -28.51
CA LEU A 21 -8.60 -15.02 -27.62
C LEU A 21 -8.15 -15.61 -26.27
N ALA A 22 -8.04 -14.77 -25.25
CA ALA A 22 -7.97 -15.22 -23.88
C ALA A 22 -9.25 -16.02 -23.60
N THR A 23 -9.13 -17.33 -23.39
CA THR A 23 -10.28 -18.16 -23.03
C THR A 23 -10.69 -17.82 -21.61
N ALA A 24 -11.95 -17.49 -21.38
CA ALA A 24 -12.49 -17.39 -20.04
C ALA A 24 -12.33 -18.73 -19.29
N GLN A 25 -11.96 -18.68 -18.02
CA GLN A 25 -11.74 -19.87 -17.20
C GLN A 25 -12.47 -19.73 -15.87
N THR A 26 -13.12 -20.81 -15.42
CA THR A 26 -13.57 -20.91 -14.04
C THR A 26 -12.35 -21.10 -13.14
N ARG A 27 -12.26 -20.31 -12.08
CA ARG A 27 -11.19 -20.37 -11.07
C ARG A 27 -11.82 -20.63 -9.71
N GLY A 28 -11.48 -21.78 -9.12
CA GLY A 28 -11.88 -22.12 -7.77
C GLY A 28 -10.84 -21.72 -6.75
N ASN A 29 -11.30 -21.32 -5.57
CA ASN A 29 -10.43 -21.18 -4.41
C ASN A 29 -10.04 -22.58 -3.87
N PRO A 30 -8.74 -22.89 -3.70
CA PRO A 30 -8.31 -24.22 -3.26
C PRO A 30 -8.74 -24.57 -1.83
N ILE A 31 -8.97 -23.58 -0.96
CA ILE A 31 -9.38 -23.76 0.45
C ILE A 31 -10.90 -23.79 0.58
N CYS A 32 -11.60 -22.98 -0.24
CA CYS A 32 -13.05 -22.85 -0.19
C CYS A 32 -13.72 -23.44 -1.43
N ALA A 33 -13.98 -24.75 -1.40
CA ALA A 33 -14.71 -25.43 -2.47
C ALA A 33 -16.10 -24.80 -2.71
N GLY A 34 -16.41 -24.50 -3.97
CA GLY A 34 -17.65 -23.83 -4.38
C GLY A 34 -17.54 -22.30 -4.49
N GLU A 35 -16.45 -21.70 -4.01
CA GLU A 35 -16.10 -20.30 -4.30
C GLU A 35 -15.37 -20.23 -5.66
N ASP A 36 -16.11 -20.54 -6.72
CA ASP A 36 -15.66 -20.49 -8.10
C ASP A 36 -16.06 -19.17 -8.75
N VAL A 37 -15.08 -18.46 -9.33
CA VAL A 37 -15.32 -17.23 -10.08
C VAL A 37 -15.09 -17.44 -11.57
N PHE A 38 -15.92 -16.76 -12.36
CA PHE A 38 -15.66 -16.60 -13.79
C PHE A 38 -14.52 -15.60 -13.97
N PHE A 39 -13.37 -16.07 -14.46
CA PHE A 39 -12.21 -15.24 -14.71
C PHE A 39 -11.99 -15.09 -16.21
N ASN A 40 -12.21 -13.88 -16.72
CA ASN A 40 -11.81 -13.47 -18.06
C ASN A 40 -11.02 -12.16 -17.96
N PRO A 41 -9.69 -12.19 -18.14
CA PRO A 41 -8.86 -10.99 -18.02
C PRO A 41 -9.07 -10.00 -19.19
N GLY A 42 -9.82 -10.38 -20.24
CA GLY A 42 -10.02 -9.55 -21.42
C GLY A 42 -8.72 -9.20 -22.14
N ASN A 43 -8.75 -8.11 -22.90
CA ASN A 43 -7.61 -7.49 -23.57
C ASN A 43 -7.42 -6.01 -23.13
N GLY A 44 -8.07 -5.59 -22.05
CA GLY A 44 -8.04 -4.21 -21.57
C GLY A 44 -9.05 -3.28 -22.27
N GLU A 45 -10.04 -3.84 -22.96
CA GLU A 45 -11.07 -3.13 -23.73
C GLU A 45 -11.95 -2.18 -22.89
N ASN A 46 -11.94 -2.32 -21.56
CA ASN A 46 -12.68 -1.46 -20.65
C ASN A 46 -11.85 -0.31 -20.07
N ILE A 47 -10.55 -0.24 -20.39
CA ILE A 47 -9.66 0.82 -19.90
C ILE A 47 -9.73 1.99 -20.87
N VAL A 48 -10.15 3.15 -20.36
CA VAL A 48 -10.15 4.40 -21.12
C VAL A 48 -8.79 5.08 -20.96
N VAL A 49 -8.12 5.35 -22.07
CA VAL A 49 -6.83 6.06 -22.10
C VAL A 49 -6.93 7.34 -22.93
N PRO A 50 -6.10 8.37 -22.68
CA PRO A 50 -6.06 9.57 -23.51
C PRO A 50 -5.75 9.28 -24.98
N SER A 51 -6.11 10.22 -25.86
CA SER A 51 -5.79 10.10 -27.29
C SER A 51 -4.29 9.92 -27.52
N GLY A 52 -3.93 8.95 -28.37
CA GLY A 52 -2.54 8.59 -28.66
C GLY A 52 -1.97 7.46 -27.78
N PHE A 53 -2.71 6.98 -26.79
CA PHE A 53 -2.36 5.80 -26.00
C PHE A 53 -3.19 4.58 -26.42
N GLU A 54 -2.61 3.40 -26.24
CA GLU A 54 -3.24 2.09 -26.47
C GLU A 54 -2.97 1.20 -25.26
N VAL A 55 -3.89 0.28 -25.00
CA VAL A 55 -3.75 -0.74 -23.96
C VAL A 55 -3.42 -2.07 -24.61
N SER A 56 -2.39 -2.73 -24.11
CA SER A 56 -1.99 -4.08 -24.54
C SER A 56 -1.64 -4.93 -23.33
N VAL A 57 -2.02 -6.22 -23.35
CA VAL A 57 -1.70 -7.16 -22.28
C VAL A 57 -0.25 -7.60 -22.38
N PHE A 58 0.58 -7.21 -21.40
CA PHE A 58 1.94 -7.74 -21.24
C PHE A 58 1.94 -9.14 -20.60
N LYS A 59 1.17 -9.31 -19.51
CA LYS A 59 1.01 -10.59 -18.81
C LYS A 59 -0.37 -10.70 -18.17
N SER A 60 -0.95 -11.89 -18.21
CA SER A 60 -2.23 -12.23 -17.58
C SER A 60 -2.09 -13.44 -16.64
N GLY A 61 -3.04 -13.60 -15.72
CA GLY A 61 -3.09 -14.75 -14.81
C GLY A 61 -2.08 -14.69 -13.67
N LEU A 62 -1.64 -13.48 -13.32
CA LEU A 62 -0.87 -13.21 -12.11
C LEU A 62 -1.78 -13.29 -10.88
N ASN A 63 -1.19 -13.57 -9.74
CA ASN A 63 -1.87 -13.78 -8.48
C ASN A 63 -1.69 -12.58 -7.55
N PHE A 64 -2.72 -11.74 -7.47
CA PHE A 64 -2.72 -10.52 -6.65
C PHE A 64 -1.44 -9.67 -6.81
N PRO A 65 -1.11 -9.24 -8.06
CA PRO A 65 0.06 -8.42 -8.31
C PRO A 65 -0.12 -7.02 -7.73
N THR A 66 0.86 -6.56 -6.94
CA THR A 66 0.81 -5.25 -6.24
C THR A 66 1.78 -4.24 -6.81
N ALA A 67 2.93 -4.69 -7.34
CA ALA A 67 3.93 -3.80 -7.91
C ALA A 67 4.76 -4.42 -9.03
N VAL A 68 5.41 -3.55 -9.80
CA VAL A 68 6.31 -3.89 -10.89
C VAL A 68 7.55 -3.01 -10.90
N ALA A 69 8.72 -3.63 -11.07
CA ALA A 69 9.99 -2.96 -11.29
C ALA A 69 10.63 -3.43 -12.60
N PHE A 70 11.28 -2.50 -13.31
CA PHE A 70 11.96 -2.77 -14.57
C PHE A 70 13.47 -2.64 -14.40
N ARG A 71 14.22 -3.49 -15.10
CA ARG A 71 15.69 -3.39 -15.20
C ARG A 71 16.14 -3.64 -16.62
N GLY A 72 16.84 -2.69 -17.22
CA GLY A 72 17.33 -2.76 -18.59
C GLY A 72 17.03 -1.49 -19.39
N ASP A 73 16.96 -1.64 -20.70
CA ASP A 73 16.67 -0.54 -21.63
C ASP A 73 15.40 -0.82 -22.45
N ARG A 74 15.05 0.10 -23.34
CA ARG A 74 13.86 0.02 -24.19
C ARG A 74 13.80 -1.18 -25.15
N HIS A 75 14.92 -1.87 -25.37
CA HIS A 75 15.04 -2.99 -26.29
C HIS A 75 15.17 -4.33 -25.56
N ARG A 76 15.82 -4.35 -24.40
CA ARG A 76 16.03 -5.55 -23.58
C ARG A 76 15.90 -5.22 -22.12
N PHE A 77 14.88 -5.77 -21.47
CA PHE A 77 14.59 -5.51 -20.07
C PHE A 77 13.97 -6.71 -19.37
N GLU A 78 14.22 -6.81 -18.08
CA GLU A 78 13.52 -7.71 -17.17
C GLU A 78 12.38 -6.95 -16.47
N VAL A 79 11.25 -7.63 -16.29
CA VAL A 79 10.09 -7.14 -15.53
C VAL A 79 9.94 -7.99 -14.28
N PHE A 80 10.16 -7.39 -13.12
CA PHE A 80 9.93 -7.99 -11.82
C PHE A 80 8.50 -7.66 -11.41
N VAL A 81 7.70 -8.66 -11.10
CA VAL A 81 6.31 -8.50 -10.63
C VAL A 81 6.23 -9.06 -9.22
N LEU A 82 5.81 -8.23 -8.28
CA LEU A 82 5.51 -8.63 -6.90
C LEU A 82 4.07 -9.14 -6.85
N GLU A 83 3.90 -10.38 -6.42
CA GLU A 83 2.61 -10.98 -6.08
C GLU A 83 2.52 -10.99 -4.54
N SER A 84 1.53 -10.32 -3.95
CA SER A 84 1.40 -10.28 -2.48
C SER A 84 0.90 -11.61 -1.91
N GLY A 85 0.14 -12.36 -2.72
CA GLY A 85 -0.47 -13.65 -2.37
C GLY A 85 -1.62 -13.53 -1.36
N HIS A 86 -1.38 -12.85 -0.24
CA HIS A 86 -2.39 -12.53 0.77
C HIS A 86 -2.86 -11.06 0.62
N GLY A 87 -4.15 -10.84 0.89
CA GLY A 87 -4.80 -9.53 0.89
C GLY A 87 -5.46 -9.29 2.24
N LEU A 88 -6.80 -9.16 2.26
CA LEU A 88 -7.56 -9.08 3.52
C LEU A 88 -7.73 -10.45 4.17
N PRO A 89 -7.70 -10.56 5.52
CA PRO A 89 -7.92 -11.83 6.20
C PRO A 89 -9.26 -12.45 5.79
N SER A 90 -9.21 -13.67 5.26
CA SER A 90 -10.38 -14.48 4.96
C SER A 90 -10.07 -15.95 5.20
N ARG A 91 -11.09 -16.71 5.60
CA ARG A 91 -10.99 -18.17 5.70
C ARG A 91 -10.61 -18.84 4.38
N CYS A 92 -10.76 -18.14 3.26
CA CYS A 92 -10.49 -18.66 1.92
C CYS A 92 -9.11 -18.30 1.37
N ASN A 93 -8.37 -17.39 1.99
CA ASN A 93 -6.98 -17.06 1.60
C ASN A 93 -6.00 -17.27 2.75
N ASP A 94 -6.30 -18.24 3.62
CA ASP A 94 -5.46 -18.63 4.76
C ASP A 94 -4.19 -19.34 4.28
N GLU A 95 -3.08 -18.62 4.35
CA GLU A 95 -1.74 -19.07 4.00
C GLU A 95 -1.23 -20.22 4.88
N THR A 96 -1.78 -20.40 6.07
CA THR A 96 -1.39 -21.49 6.99
C THR A 96 -1.99 -22.84 6.59
N SER A 97 -2.99 -22.82 5.71
CA SER A 97 -3.75 -24.00 5.34
C SER A 97 -2.88 -25.11 4.73
N SER A 98 -3.01 -26.32 5.27
CA SER A 98 -2.33 -27.51 4.76
C SER A 98 -2.78 -27.88 3.34
N VAL A 99 -3.95 -27.40 2.89
CA VAL A 99 -4.45 -27.62 1.53
C VAL A 99 -3.56 -26.97 0.47
N VAL A 100 -2.92 -25.85 0.82
CA VAL A 100 -1.94 -25.15 -0.03
C VAL A 100 -0.49 -25.42 0.37
N GLY A 101 -0.29 -26.34 1.33
CA GLY A 101 1.02 -26.75 1.84
C GLY A 101 1.58 -25.88 2.97
N GLY A 102 0.81 -24.92 3.48
CA GLY A 102 1.22 -24.00 4.55
C GLY A 102 2.15 -22.86 4.10
N GLU A 103 2.48 -21.97 5.03
CA GLU A 103 3.17 -20.68 4.81
C GLU A 103 4.47 -20.79 4.01
N PHE A 104 5.19 -21.90 4.20
CA PHE A 104 6.52 -22.10 3.61
C PHE A 104 6.52 -22.95 2.35
N SER A 105 5.34 -23.34 1.86
CA SER A 105 5.22 -24.06 0.59
C SER A 105 5.63 -23.13 -0.57
N ALA A 106 6.55 -23.61 -1.40
CA ALA A 106 7.02 -22.88 -2.58
C ALA A 106 5.91 -22.61 -3.62
N THR A 107 4.77 -23.30 -3.50
CA THR A 107 3.62 -23.17 -4.41
C THR A 107 2.39 -22.59 -3.72
N ASN A 108 2.51 -22.10 -2.49
CA ASN A 108 1.38 -21.47 -1.81
C ASN A 108 1.02 -20.15 -2.53
N PRO A 109 -0.21 -20.03 -3.06
CA PRO A 109 -0.65 -18.80 -3.71
C PRO A 109 -0.98 -17.69 -2.70
N PHE A 110 -1.13 -18.00 -1.41
CA PHE A 110 -1.47 -17.02 -0.40
C PHE A 110 -0.24 -16.45 0.32
N THR A 111 0.96 -16.62 -0.24
CA THR A 111 2.18 -16.01 0.28
C THR A 111 2.90 -15.21 -0.79
N PRO A 112 3.60 -14.13 -0.41
CA PRO A 112 4.21 -13.24 -1.38
C PRO A 112 5.36 -13.89 -2.14
N ASP A 113 5.52 -13.51 -3.40
CA ASP A 113 6.70 -13.82 -4.20
C ASP A 113 6.97 -12.79 -5.29
N ILE A 114 8.11 -12.94 -5.96
CA ILE A 114 8.47 -12.13 -7.13
C ILE A 114 8.69 -13.03 -8.34
N LEU A 115 7.96 -12.76 -9.41
CA LEU A 115 8.13 -13.37 -10.73
C LEU A 115 8.95 -12.45 -11.63
N VAL A 116 9.79 -13.02 -12.49
CA VAL A 116 10.62 -12.24 -13.43
C VAL A 116 10.34 -12.66 -14.85
N PHE A 117 10.05 -11.68 -15.70
CA PHE A 117 9.74 -11.85 -17.11
C PHE A 117 10.77 -11.13 -17.99
N ASP A 118 10.93 -11.59 -19.22
CA ASP A 118 11.65 -10.85 -20.27
C ASP A 118 10.75 -9.78 -20.94
N GLU A 119 11.30 -9.03 -21.88
CA GLU A 119 10.58 -8.00 -22.65
C GLU A 119 9.38 -8.53 -23.46
N SER A 120 9.30 -9.85 -23.66
CA SER A 120 8.23 -10.54 -24.38
C SER A 120 7.18 -11.16 -23.45
N GLY A 121 7.29 -10.97 -22.12
CA GLY A 121 6.36 -11.53 -21.14
C GLY A 121 6.58 -13.02 -20.84
N ASN A 122 7.69 -13.62 -21.30
CA ASN A 122 8.07 -14.97 -20.94
C ASN A 122 8.67 -14.97 -19.54
N ARG A 123 8.24 -15.91 -18.69
CA ARG A 123 8.82 -16.04 -17.35
C ARG A 123 10.21 -16.64 -17.46
N ILE A 124 11.21 -15.91 -16.98
CA ILE A 124 12.62 -16.31 -17.01
C ILE A 124 13.17 -16.64 -15.61
N ARG A 125 12.46 -16.26 -14.53
CA ARG A 125 12.85 -16.55 -13.14
C ARG A 125 11.65 -16.55 -12.19
N GLY A 126 11.90 -16.96 -10.95
CA GLY A 126 10.93 -16.97 -9.85
C GLY A 126 10.26 -18.33 -9.63
N PRO A 127 9.42 -18.49 -8.58
CA PRO A 127 9.13 -17.46 -7.59
C PRO A 127 10.37 -17.15 -6.75
N LEU A 128 10.68 -15.88 -6.58
CA LEU A 128 11.75 -15.41 -5.70
C LEU A 128 11.14 -14.96 -4.37
N ALA A 129 11.96 -14.95 -3.32
CA ALA A 129 11.62 -14.33 -2.04
C ALA A 129 10.41 -14.92 -1.28
N LYS A 130 9.96 -16.14 -1.63
CA LYS A 130 8.97 -16.89 -0.85
C LYS A 130 9.39 -16.99 0.63
N PRO A 131 8.42 -17.01 1.57
CA PRO A 131 8.72 -17.22 2.99
C PRO A 131 9.50 -18.51 3.23
N THR A 132 10.49 -18.48 4.13
CA THR A 132 11.26 -19.68 4.52
C THR A 132 11.39 -19.82 6.03
N PRO A 133 11.28 -21.04 6.58
CA PRO A 133 11.39 -21.30 8.01
C PRO A 133 12.83 -21.60 8.44
N ASP A 134 13.09 -21.49 9.73
CA ASP A 134 14.20 -22.17 10.39
C ASP A 134 13.89 -23.67 10.63
N SER A 135 14.80 -24.36 11.30
CA SER A 135 14.65 -25.78 11.65
C SER A 135 13.50 -26.07 12.63
N LYS A 136 12.89 -25.04 13.23
CA LYS A 136 11.76 -25.14 14.16
C LYS A 136 10.44 -24.72 13.52
N GLY A 137 10.43 -24.39 12.23
CA GLY A 137 9.23 -23.93 11.53
C GLY A 137 8.90 -22.45 11.78
N VAL A 138 9.83 -21.66 12.34
CA VAL A 138 9.63 -20.22 12.55
C VAL A 138 10.15 -19.48 11.32
N GLN A 139 9.38 -18.54 10.79
CA GLN A 139 9.84 -17.74 9.65
C GLN A 139 11.14 -16.99 9.98
N THR A 140 12.20 -17.23 9.20
CA THR A 140 13.50 -16.55 9.33
C THR A 140 14.04 -15.95 8.04
N GLY A 141 13.44 -16.27 6.90
CA GLY A 141 13.82 -15.71 5.61
C GLY A 141 12.61 -15.48 4.71
N GLY A 142 12.89 -14.90 3.53
CA GLY A 142 11.86 -14.49 2.58
C GLY A 142 11.07 -13.26 3.01
N LEU A 143 10.09 -12.92 2.18
CA LEU A 143 9.06 -11.94 2.49
C LEU A 143 8.10 -12.51 3.54
N GLN A 144 7.49 -11.63 4.33
CA GLN A 144 6.56 -11.98 5.42
C GLN A 144 5.35 -12.77 4.92
N ALA A 145 5.08 -13.94 5.53
CA ALA A 145 4.07 -14.88 5.02
C ALA A 145 2.64 -14.34 5.07
N HIS A 146 2.27 -13.64 6.16
CA HIS A 146 0.93 -13.07 6.31
C HIS A 146 0.70 -11.86 5.38
N GLY A 147 1.78 -11.19 4.96
CA GLY A 147 1.69 -10.05 4.05
C GLY A 147 0.98 -8.82 4.64
N PRO A 148 0.67 -7.82 3.80
CA PRO A 148 0.96 -7.81 2.37
C PRO A 148 2.44 -7.50 2.09
N ALA A 149 2.87 -7.87 0.89
CA ALA A 149 4.03 -7.27 0.25
C ALA A 149 3.53 -6.31 -0.83
N ILE A 150 3.94 -5.04 -0.76
CA ILE A 150 3.25 -3.98 -1.50
C ILE A 150 4.06 -3.45 -2.67
N ASP A 151 5.33 -3.09 -2.46
CA ASP A 151 6.13 -2.47 -3.51
C ASP A 151 7.48 -3.13 -3.72
N ILE A 152 8.01 -2.98 -4.94
CA ILE A 152 9.36 -3.31 -5.33
C ILE A 152 9.95 -2.20 -6.19
N ALA A 153 11.20 -1.80 -5.91
CA ALA A 153 11.89 -0.81 -6.71
C ALA A 153 13.41 -1.03 -6.70
N PHE A 154 14.04 -0.76 -7.85
CA PHE A 154 15.48 -0.67 -7.96
C PHE A 154 15.97 0.72 -7.55
N GLU A 155 17.07 0.77 -6.79
CA GLU A 155 17.62 2.05 -6.29
C GLU A 155 18.06 3.02 -7.39
N ASN A 156 18.43 2.51 -8.57
CA ASN A 156 18.79 3.32 -9.75
C ASN A 156 17.75 3.20 -10.88
N GLY A 157 16.49 2.88 -10.55
CA GLY A 157 15.42 2.73 -11.53
C GLY A 157 15.76 1.68 -12.58
N PHE A 158 15.65 2.04 -13.87
CA PHE A 158 15.90 1.13 -14.99
C PHE A 158 17.35 0.61 -15.05
N GLU A 159 18.32 1.34 -14.51
CA GLU A 159 19.72 0.89 -14.46
C GLU A 159 19.92 -0.26 -13.45
N GLY A 160 18.94 -0.52 -12.58
CA GLY A 160 18.99 -1.58 -11.59
C GLY A 160 19.71 -1.17 -10.30
N GLY A 161 20.69 -1.98 -9.88
CA GLY A 161 21.29 -1.90 -8.54
C GLY A 161 20.64 -2.89 -7.56
N ARG A 162 20.56 -2.52 -6.28
CA ARG A 162 19.80 -3.29 -5.28
C ARG A 162 18.30 -3.17 -5.56
N LEU A 163 17.61 -4.31 -5.49
CA LEU A 163 16.15 -4.38 -5.49
C LEU A 163 15.67 -4.29 -4.04
N PHE A 164 14.79 -3.34 -3.77
CA PHE A 164 14.13 -3.18 -2.48
C PHE A 164 12.68 -3.64 -2.58
N ALA A 165 12.14 -4.09 -1.46
CA ALA A 165 10.73 -4.43 -1.31
C ALA A 165 10.17 -3.93 0.03
N THR A 166 8.88 -3.70 0.09
CA THR A 166 8.14 -3.47 1.34
C THR A 166 7.25 -4.66 1.67
N ASP A 167 7.30 -5.10 2.92
CA ASP A 167 6.45 -6.17 3.42
C ASP A 167 6.05 -5.97 4.89
N SER A 168 4.96 -6.62 5.28
CA SER A 168 4.37 -6.53 6.62
C SER A 168 3.76 -7.87 7.04
N ASN A 169 3.48 -8.04 8.34
CA ASN A 169 2.54 -9.03 8.85
C ASN A 169 1.29 -8.29 9.31
N GLN A 170 0.65 -7.62 8.37
CA GLN A 170 -0.58 -6.88 8.58
C GLN A 170 -1.73 -7.87 8.71
N ALA A 171 -2.42 -7.83 9.84
CA ALA A 171 -3.65 -8.60 10.02
C ALA A 171 -4.79 -7.62 10.30
N ILE A 172 -5.27 -6.98 9.23
CA ILE A 172 -6.33 -5.97 9.30
C ILE A 172 -7.53 -6.59 10.02
N ARG A 173 -7.97 -5.96 11.12
CA ARG A 173 -9.11 -6.38 11.97
C ARG A 173 -8.95 -7.73 12.70
N ALA A 174 -7.83 -8.45 12.56
CA ALA A 174 -7.62 -9.72 13.23
C ALA A 174 -7.04 -9.53 14.64
N VAL A 175 -7.54 -10.30 15.60
CA VAL A 175 -6.96 -10.35 16.95
C VAL A 175 -5.59 -11.02 16.88
N GLY A 176 -4.55 -10.37 17.42
CA GLY A 176 -3.18 -10.90 17.41
C GLY A 176 -2.30 -10.43 16.26
N ALA A 177 -2.74 -9.41 15.50
CA ALA A 177 -1.93 -8.73 14.50
C ALA A 177 -0.58 -8.26 15.07
N GLN A 178 0.49 -8.36 14.28
CA GLN A 178 1.81 -7.93 14.72
C GLN A 178 2.00 -6.43 14.51
N ASN A 179 1.88 -5.68 15.61
CA ASN A 179 2.32 -4.29 15.71
C ASN A 179 3.80 -4.16 15.33
N ASN A 180 4.14 -3.05 14.68
CA ASN A 180 5.50 -2.75 14.22
C ASN A 180 6.15 -3.84 13.34
N SER A 181 5.37 -4.54 12.53
CA SER A 181 5.84 -5.62 11.65
C SER A 181 6.31 -5.16 10.27
N SER A 182 6.01 -3.92 9.86
CA SER A 182 6.40 -3.43 8.55
C SER A 182 7.92 -3.33 8.42
N ARG A 183 8.41 -3.66 7.24
CA ARG A 183 9.83 -3.67 6.90
C ARG A 183 10.06 -3.11 5.50
N ILE A 184 11.24 -2.54 5.33
CA ILE A 184 11.89 -2.40 4.04
C ILE A 184 12.99 -3.45 4.00
N VAL A 185 13.06 -4.22 2.93
CA VAL A 185 14.05 -5.27 2.73
C VAL A 185 14.76 -5.09 1.40
N THR A 186 15.96 -5.65 1.26
CA THR A 186 16.58 -5.86 -0.05
C THR A 186 16.37 -7.30 -0.50
N VAL A 187 16.12 -7.50 -1.79
CA VAL A 187 15.98 -8.82 -2.42
C VAL A 187 17.09 -9.01 -3.43
N ASN A 188 17.82 -10.13 -3.35
CA ASN A 188 18.76 -10.50 -4.40
C ASN A 188 17.96 -10.89 -5.67
N PRO A 189 18.10 -10.18 -6.79
CA PRO A 189 17.25 -10.40 -7.97
C PRO A 189 17.61 -11.68 -8.73
N GLN A 190 18.71 -12.36 -8.37
CA GLN A 190 19.10 -13.64 -8.96
C GLN A 190 18.71 -14.83 -8.10
N THR A 191 18.89 -14.75 -6.78
CA THR A 191 18.68 -15.86 -5.84
C THR A 191 17.38 -15.77 -5.05
N GLY A 192 16.75 -14.59 -5.00
CA GLY A 192 15.59 -14.32 -4.16
C GLY A 192 15.91 -14.17 -2.67
N GLN A 193 17.19 -14.12 -2.28
CA GLN A 193 17.58 -13.94 -0.88
C GLN A 193 17.08 -12.58 -0.38
N VAL A 194 16.29 -12.59 0.70
CA VAL A 194 15.79 -11.39 1.37
C VAL A 194 16.70 -11.04 2.55
N THR A 195 17.08 -9.77 2.65
CA THR A 195 17.87 -9.22 3.76
C THR A 195 17.16 -7.99 4.33
N PRO A 196 16.88 -7.94 5.65
CA PRO A 196 16.30 -6.76 6.28
C PRO A 196 17.13 -5.50 6.04
N PHE A 197 16.48 -4.40 5.69
CA PHE A 197 17.11 -3.09 5.53
C PHE A 197 16.66 -2.13 6.65
N ILE A 198 15.34 -1.94 6.82
CA ILE A 198 14.73 -1.22 7.94
C ILE A 198 13.61 -2.11 8.50
N THR A 199 13.56 -2.28 9.83
CA THR A 199 12.55 -3.11 10.50
C THR A 199 11.94 -2.40 11.71
N GLY A 200 10.81 -2.90 12.19
CA GLY A 200 10.09 -2.31 13.31
C GLY A 200 9.31 -1.06 12.91
N LEU A 201 8.94 -0.93 11.63
CA LEU A 201 8.09 0.16 11.18
C LEU A 201 6.64 -0.11 11.59
N PRO A 202 5.85 0.94 11.91
CA PRO A 202 4.46 0.81 12.32
C PRO A 202 3.66 -0.06 11.36
N THR A 203 2.78 -0.87 11.93
CA THR A 203 1.78 -1.64 11.18
C THR A 203 0.45 -1.49 11.87
N GLY A 204 -0.58 -1.11 11.12
CA GLY A 204 -1.97 -1.18 11.57
C GLY A 204 -2.90 -1.37 10.39
N ASP A 205 -3.92 -0.53 10.28
CA ASP A 205 -4.87 -0.57 9.17
C ASP A 205 -4.20 -0.32 7.81
N HIS A 206 -3.10 0.44 7.79
CA HIS A 206 -2.29 0.70 6.60
C HIS A 206 -0.80 0.51 6.92
N PRO A 207 -0.06 -0.34 6.18
CA PRO A 207 1.32 -0.68 6.50
C PRO A 207 2.33 0.25 5.80
N ALA A 208 3.61 -0.15 5.75
CA ALA A 208 4.57 0.44 4.82
C ALA A 208 4.28 0.00 3.37
N GLU A 209 4.19 0.97 2.45
CA GLU A 209 3.69 0.76 1.08
C GLU A 209 4.75 1.12 0.03
N GLN A 210 4.46 2.06 -0.89
CA GLN A 210 5.35 2.36 -2.01
C GLN A 210 6.67 3.00 -1.58
N ILE A 211 7.73 2.70 -2.34
CA ILE A 211 9.09 3.21 -2.18
C ILE A 211 9.56 3.96 -3.43
N THR A 212 10.36 5.01 -3.22
CA THR A 212 11.04 5.70 -4.31
C THR A 212 12.39 6.24 -3.85
N PHE A 213 13.25 6.62 -4.81
CA PHE A 213 14.63 7.03 -4.55
C PHE A 213 14.92 8.39 -5.14
N LYS A 214 15.66 9.21 -4.40
CA LYS A 214 16.20 10.49 -4.88
C LYS A 214 17.39 10.93 -4.04
N ASP A 215 18.46 11.37 -4.68
CA ASP A 215 19.63 12.02 -4.04
C ASP A 215 20.22 11.23 -2.85
N GLY A 216 20.34 9.90 -2.99
CA GLY A 216 20.89 9.00 -1.98
C GLY A 216 19.95 8.71 -0.79
N TRP A 217 18.68 9.07 -0.92
CA TRP A 217 17.61 8.75 0.01
C TRP A 217 16.63 7.75 -0.59
N ILE A 218 16.07 6.91 0.27
CA ILE A 218 14.86 6.13 0.03
C ILE A 218 13.73 6.85 0.74
N TYR A 219 12.60 7.00 0.06
CA TYR A 219 11.35 7.54 0.56
C TYR A 219 10.34 6.42 0.56
N TRP A 220 9.45 6.37 1.55
CA TRP A 220 8.34 5.42 1.55
C TRP A 220 7.08 6.03 2.12
N SER A 221 5.93 5.52 1.64
CA SER A 221 4.64 5.71 2.29
C SER A 221 4.59 4.85 3.55
N GLN A 222 4.33 5.49 4.68
CA GLN A 222 3.96 4.83 5.93
C GLN A 222 2.52 5.18 6.24
N GLY A 223 1.61 4.23 6.01
CA GLY A 223 0.20 4.37 6.32
C GLY A 223 -0.09 4.49 7.81
N SER A 224 -1.26 5.04 8.15
CA SER A 224 -1.77 5.20 9.51
C SER A 224 -2.11 3.85 10.15
N THR A 225 -2.00 3.75 11.47
CA THR A 225 -2.32 2.50 12.17
C THR A 225 -3.82 2.33 12.39
N THR A 226 -4.59 3.42 12.33
CA THR A 226 -6.05 3.39 12.43
C THR A 226 -6.74 4.09 11.26
N ASN A 227 -8.05 3.91 11.14
CA ASN A 227 -8.89 4.58 10.15
C ASN A 227 -8.85 6.11 10.25
N SER A 228 -8.89 6.63 11.48
CA SER A 228 -9.21 8.05 11.74
C SER A 228 -8.61 8.53 13.09
N SER A 229 -7.36 8.14 13.37
CA SER A 229 -6.59 8.47 14.57
C SER A 229 -7.12 7.96 15.91
N VAL A 230 -8.05 7.00 15.90
CA VAL A 230 -8.70 6.47 17.10
C VAL A 230 -8.68 4.95 17.05
N VAL A 231 -8.08 4.32 18.06
CA VAL A 231 -8.14 2.88 18.23
C VAL A 231 -9.55 2.49 18.67
N GLY A 232 -10.24 1.74 17.82
CA GLY A 232 -11.55 1.14 18.05
C GLY A 232 -11.49 -0.38 18.20
N ARG A 233 -12.66 -1.02 18.28
CA ARG A 233 -12.79 -2.48 18.25
C ARG A 233 -12.48 -3.04 16.85
N ASP A 234 -12.63 -2.22 15.82
CA ASP A 234 -12.22 -2.55 14.45
C ASP A 234 -10.70 -2.79 14.33
N ASN A 235 -9.88 -2.21 15.19
CA ASN A 235 -8.44 -2.42 15.20
C ASN A 235 -8.05 -3.66 16.04
N GLY A 236 -8.46 -4.85 15.58
CA GLY A 236 -8.11 -6.13 16.20
C GLY A 236 -8.73 -6.31 17.60
N GLY A 237 -9.96 -5.82 17.80
CA GLY A 237 -10.60 -5.79 19.12
C GLY A 237 -10.01 -4.74 20.07
N GLY A 238 -9.26 -3.78 19.54
CA GLY A 238 -8.53 -2.76 20.31
C GLY A 238 -7.13 -3.18 20.74
N ALA A 239 -6.60 -4.30 20.23
CA ALA A 239 -5.26 -4.78 20.55
C ALA A 239 -4.15 -4.13 19.68
N ASN A 240 -4.52 -3.58 18.52
CA ASN A 240 -3.57 -2.98 17.61
C ASN A 240 -3.06 -1.62 18.15
N GLN A 241 -1.88 -1.21 17.69
CA GLN A 241 -1.24 0.02 18.11
C GLN A 241 -2.01 1.27 17.67
N GLN A 242 -1.97 2.31 18.51
CA GLN A 242 -2.42 3.65 18.17
C GLN A 242 -1.45 4.35 17.20
N ASP A 243 -1.95 5.39 16.55
CA ASP A 243 -1.15 6.21 15.63
C ASP A 243 -0.03 6.95 16.38
N ILE A 244 1.02 7.31 15.64
CA ILE A 244 2.27 7.89 16.14
C ILE A 244 2.51 9.21 15.41
N PRO A 245 2.45 10.38 16.09
CA PRO A 245 2.56 11.66 15.42
C PRO A 245 4.02 11.99 15.06
N CYS A 246 4.23 12.69 13.93
CA CYS A 246 5.56 13.13 13.50
C CYS A 246 6.05 14.41 14.20
N GLN A 247 5.13 15.14 14.85
CA GLN A 247 5.39 16.35 15.62
C GLN A 247 4.64 16.28 16.96
N ASP A 248 5.00 17.16 17.92
CA ASP A 248 4.24 17.28 19.15
C ASP A 248 2.82 17.79 18.82
N ILE A 249 1.80 17.10 19.34
CA ILE A 249 0.39 17.45 19.15
C ILE A 249 -0.31 17.67 20.48
N THR A 250 -1.41 18.42 20.45
CA THR A 250 -2.33 18.55 21.57
C THR A 250 -3.67 17.94 21.19
N LEU A 251 -4.12 16.95 21.95
CA LEU A 251 -5.41 16.31 21.74
C LEU A 251 -6.56 17.24 22.12
N SER A 252 -7.70 17.09 21.44
CA SER A 252 -8.95 17.71 21.85
C SER A 252 -9.43 17.11 23.19
N THR A 253 -10.52 17.65 23.74
CA THR A 253 -11.18 17.07 24.91
C THR A 253 -12.17 15.95 24.55
N ASN A 254 -12.27 15.58 23.27
CA ASN A 254 -13.25 14.61 22.81
C ASN A 254 -12.83 13.18 23.21
N LEU A 255 -13.84 12.34 23.37
CA LEU A 255 -13.71 10.91 23.63
C LEU A 255 -14.60 10.16 22.65
N PHE A 256 -14.04 9.16 21.99
CA PHE A 256 -14.71 8.40 20.96
C PHE A 256 -15.20 7.07 21.54
N ASP A 257 -16.48 6.78 21.33
CA ASP A 257 -17.19 5.68 21.97
C ASP A 257 -17.16 4.43 21.10
N SER A 258 -16.50 3.39 21.59
CA SER A 258 -16.52 2.09 20.91
C SER A 258 -17.74 1.23 21.31
N GLY A 259 -18.56 1.67 22.27
CA GLY A 259 -19.64 0.92 22.88
C GLY A 259 -19.25 0.24 24.20
N GLY A 260 -20.25 -0.14 25.01
CA GLY A 260 -20.03 -0.83 26.30
C GLY A 260 -19.27 0.00 27.34
N GLY A 261 -19.30 1.33 27.23
CA GLY A 261 -18.61 2.26 28.13
C GLY A 261 -17.12 2.47 27.83
N VAL A 262 -16.61 1.86 26.76
CA VAL A 262 -15.22 2.01 26.31
C VAL A 262 -15.07 3.29 25.52
N MET A 263 -14.16 4.14 25.99
CA MET A 263 -13.90 5.45 25.38
C MET A 263 -12.40 5.63 25.16
N THR A 264 -12.02 6.09 23.97
CA THR A 264 -10.63 6.30 23.57
C THR A 264 -10.41 7.75 23.14
N SER A 265 -9.32 8.38 23.57
CA SER A 265 -8.81 9.63 22.97
C SER A 265 -7.98 9.30 21.72
N GLY A 266 -7.88 10.22 20.75
CA GLY A 266 -7.02 9.97 19.59
C GLY A 266 -5.54 9.83 19.97
N TYR A 267 -4.74 9.21 19.09
CA TYR A 267 -3.32 8.90 19.33
C TYR A 267 -3.06 8.22 20.69
N SER A 268 -4.05 7.49 21.22
CA SER A 268 -3.97 6.82 22.52
C SER A 268 -4.34 5.35 22.38
N PRO A 269 -3.75 4.46 23.19
CA PRO A 269 -4.15 3.05 23.21
C PRO A 269 -5.66 2.89 23.48
N PHE A 270 -6.22 1.77 23.03
CA PHE A 270 -7.64 1.46 23.24
C PHE A 270 -8.07 1.62 24.71
N ASN A 271 -9.27 2.17 24.94
CA ASN A 271 -9.83 2.43 26.27
C ASN A 271 -8.99 3.39 27.15
N THR A 272 -8.17 4.24 26.52
CA THR A 272 -7.36 5.25 27.22
C THR A 272 -7.95 6.64 27.02
N ARG A 273 -8.19 7.36 28.13
CA ARG A 273 -8.74 8.72 28.13
C ARG A 273 -7.64 9.74 28.44
N ARG A 274 -7.34 10.61 27.48
CA ARG A 274 -6.31 11.66 27.57
C ARG A 274 -6.82 13.02 27.07
N PRO A 275 -7.98 13.52 27.53
CA PRO A 275 -8.55 14.77 27.02
C PRO A 275 -7.58 15.94 27.26
N GLY A 276 -7.29 16.71 26.21
CA GLY A 276 -6.38 17.86 26.28
C GLY A 276 -4.90 17.53 26.46
N ALA A 277 -4.51 16.25 26.39
CA ALA A 277 -3.12 15.86 26.61
C ALA A 277 -2.21 16.30 25.46
N MET A 278 -0.96 16.61 25.81
CA MET A 278 0.13 16.64 24.83
C MET A 278 0.57 15.19 24.54
N VAL A 279 0.73 14.87 23.26
CA VAL A 279 1.39 13.65 22.77
C VAL A 279 2.68 14.08 22.09
N ARG A 280 3.80 13.47 22.47
CA ARG A 280 5.11 13.84 21.90
C ARG A 280 5.29 13.20 20.53
N ALA A 281 6.06 13.87 19.68
CA ALA A 281 6.53 13.29 18.42
C ALA A 281 7.18 11.92 18.68
N PHE A 282 6.82 10.93 17.88
CA PHE A 282 7.36 9.56 17.95
C PHE A 282 7.04 8.81 19.26
N GLU A 283 6.05 9.25 20.04
CA GLU A 283 5.57 8.52 21.21
C GLU A 283 5.12 7.10 20.79
N SER A 284 5.62 6.07 21.48
CA SER A 284 5.39 4.64 21.18
C SER A 284 6.08 4.08 19.92
N ALA A 285 6.91 4.85 19.23
CA ALA A 285 7.70 4.37 18.09
C ALA A 285 8.85 3.44 18.50
N THR A 286 9.29 2.58 17.58
CA THR A 286 10.46 1.69 17.78
C THR A 286 11.81 2.38 17.53
N GLY A 287 11.81 3.68 17.25
CA GLY A 287 12.99 4.45 16.91
C GLY A 287 12.66 5.92 16.66
N ARG A 288 13.68 6.77 16.71
CA ARG A 288 13.54 8.20 16.41
C ARG A 288 13.15 8.41 14.95
N GLY A 289 12.31 9.41 14.70
CA GLY A 289 11.88 9.77 13.34
C GLY A 289 10.79 8.87 12.76
N ILE A 290 10.45 7.78 13.44
CA ILE A 290 9.39 6.86 13.03
C ILE A 290 8.06 7.38 13.56
N CYS A 291 7.17 7.70 12.62
CA CYS A 291 5.76 8.04 12.81
C CYS A 291 4.94 7.38 11.71
N ASP A 292 3.63 7.52 11.74
CA ASP A 292 2.71 7.01 10.71
C ASP A 292 1.88 8.14 10.08
N GLY A 293 1.06 7.78 9.09
CA GLY A 293 0.33 8.75 8.29
C GLY A 293 1.27 9.73 7.62
N ALA A 294 2.38 9.21 7.05
CA ALA A 294 3.55 9.99 6.69
C ALA A 294 4.29 9.46 5.47
N ILE A 295 5.00 10.37 4.81
CA ILE A 295 6.13 10.00 3.97
C ILE A 295 7.39 10.11 4.83
N LEU A 296 8.07 8.99 5.00
CA LEU A 296 9.34 8.92 5.71
C LEU A 296 10.50 8.77 4.72
N ARG A 297 11.71 9.13 5.15
CA ARG A 297 12.92 8.88 4.36
C ARG A 297 14.11 8.45 5.21
N ALA A 298 15.05 7.75 4.58
CA ALA A 298 16.30 7.31 5.19
C ALA A 298 17.46 7.31 4.18
N LYS A 299 18.70 7.40 4.67
CA LYS A 299 19.88 7.29 3.81
C LYS A 299 20.05 5.85 3.32
N VAL A 300 20.35 5.71 2.03
CA VAL A 300 20.39 4.41 1.35
C VAL A 300 21.74 3.70 1.48
N ASN A 301 22.82 4.50 1.60
CA ASN A 301 24.20 4.03 1.60
C ASN A 301 24.89 4.30 2.93
N VAL A 302 24.30 3.78 4.01
CA VAL A 302 24.84 3.87 5.38
C VAL A 302 24.75 2.51 6.07
N LYS A 303 25.55 2.33 7.13
CA LYS A 303 25.59 1.07 7.89
C LYS A 303 24.28 0.79 8.64
N ASP A 304 23.65 1.83 9.18
CA ASP A 304 22.42 1.75 9.95
C ASP A 304 21.40 2.74 9.38
N PRO A 305 20.62 2.36 8.35
CA PRO A 305 19.64 3.25 7.73
C PRO A 305 18.51 3.64 8.70
N LYS A 306 18.15 2.77 9.64
CA LYS A 306 17.11 3.04 10.66
C LYS A 306 17.48 4.24 11.54
N SER A 307 18.77 4.43 11.84
CA SER A 307 19.24 5.60 12.59
C SER A 307 19.12 6.93 11.84
N THR A 308 18.86 6.89 10.54
CA THR A 308 18.77 8.08 9.66
C THR A 308 17.34 8.43 9.26
N ILE A 309 16.35 7.75 9.84
CA ILE A 309 14.95 7.98 9.53
C ILE A 309 14.55 9.39 9.95
N GLU A 310 13.91 10.10 9.04
CA GLU A 310 13.27 11.37 9.32
C GLU A 310 11.94 11.50 8.57
N PRO A 311 10.92 12.15 9.18
CA PRO A 311 9.71 12.51 8.48
C PRO A 311 10.01 13.53 7.38
N PHE A 312 9.51 13.25 6.18
CA PHE A 312 9.60 14.16 5.04
C PHE A 312 8.32 14.99 4.90
N SER A 313 7.15 14.38 5.13
CA SER A 313 5.82 14.98 5.04
C SER A 313 4.85 14.13 5.87
N TRP A 314 3.81 14.69 6.48
CA TRP A 314 2.88 13.93 7.33
C TRP A 314 1.45 14.48 7.36
N GLY A 315 0.57 13.85 8.14
CA GLY A 315 -0.84 14.22 8.21
C GLY A 315 -1.65 13.63 7.07
N TYR A 316 -1.37 12.37 6.75
CA TYR A 316 -2.12 11.51 5.84
C TYR A 316 -2.78 10.37 6.63
N ARG A 317 -3.84 9.77 6.07
CA ARG A 317 -4.36 8.47 6.45
C ARG A 317 -3.56 7.37 5.75
N ASN A 318 -3.76 7.21 4.44
CA ASN A 318 -3.11 6.17 3.67
C ASN A 318 -2.44 6.72 2.39
N PRO A 319 -1.19 7.23 2.47
CA PRO A 319 -0.50 7.84 1.34
C PRO A 319 0.06 6.80 0.33
N TYR A 320 -0.79 5.89 -0.14
CA TYR A 320 -0.45 4.68 -0.91
C TYR A 320 0.62 4.86 -2.00
N GLY A 321 0.41 5.84 -2.88
CA GLY A 321 1.20 6.01 -4.09
C GLY A 321 2.16 7.16 -3.98
N ILE A 322 3.45 6.96 -4.30
CA ILE A 322 4.44 8.04 -4.30
C ILE A 322 5.32 8.05 -5.56
N ARG A 323 5.56 9.24 -6.12
CA ARG A 323 6.50 9.39 -7.24
C ARG A 323 7.08 10.79 -7.33
N PHE A 324 8.38 10.89 -7.55
CA PHE A 324 8.98 12.17 -7.93
C PHE A 324 8.57 12.54 -9.36
N ALA A 325 8.07 13.77 -9.52
CA ALA A 325 7.84 14.33 -10.84
C ALA A 325 9.17 14.58 -11.56
N PRO A 326 9.20 14.59 -12.90
CA PRO A 326 10.37 15.08 -13.64
C PRO A 326 10.72 16.54 -13.31
N ASP A 327 12.00 16.92 -13.41
CA ASP A 327 12.44 18.30 -13.15
C ASP A 327 11.83 19.32 -14.13
N ASN A 328 11.55 18.88 -15.36
CA ASN A 328 10.89 19.70 -16.37
C ASN A 328 9.35 19.77 -16.22
N HIS A 329 8.76 19.06 -15.25
CA HIS A 329 7.34 19.12 -14.93
C HIS A 329 6.97 20.43 -14.20
N ALA A 330 5.68 20.74 -14.10
CA ALA A 330 5.18 21.86 -13.29
C ALA A 330 5.50 21.70 -11.80
N LEU A 331 5.62 20.46 -11.33
CA LEU A 331 5.98 20.11 -9.95
C LEU A 331 7.49 20.12 -9.67
N LYS A 332 8.35 20.40 -10.67
CA LYS A 332 9.80 20.67 -10.51
C LYS A 332 10.56 19.65 -9.65
N GLY A 333 10.38 18.36 -9.91
CA GLY A 333 11.07 17.34 -9.11
C GLY A 333 10.43 17.03 -7.76
N GLY A 334 9.27 17.60 -7.44
CA GLY A 334 8.55 17.39 -6.18
C GLY A 334 7.94 15.99 -6.06
N LEU A 335 7.70 15.54 -4.82
CA LEU A 335 7.16 14.22 -4.52
C LEU A 335 5.64 14.27 -4.54
N PHE A 336 5.04 13.66 -5.55
CA PHE A 336 3.60 13.50 -5.66
C PHE A 336 3.13 12.32 -4.82
N VAL A 337 1.99 12.49 -4.14
CA VAL A 337 1.40 11.46 -3.27
C VAL A 337 -0.08 11.28 -3.62
N THR A 338 -0.53 10.02 -3.75
CA THR A 338 -1.95 9.66 -3.80
C THR A 338 -2.36 9.10 -2.44
N GLU A 339 -3.42 9.64 -1.86
CA GLU A 339 -3.90 9.26 -0.53
C GLU A 339 -5.33 8.72 -0.59
N ASN A 340 -5.60 7.57 0.04
CA ASN A 340 -6.96 7.08 0.23
C ASN A 340 -7.65 7.79 1.40
N GLY A 341 -8.90 8.20 1.20
CA GLY A 341 -9.75 8.83 2.21
C GLY A 341 -10.16 7.90 3.37
N GLU A 342 -10.80 8.45 4.40
CA GLU A 342 -11.28 7.71 5.57
C GLU A 342 -12.57 6.93 5.27
N ASP A 343 -12.76 5.82 5.99
CA ASP A 343 -13.91 4.92 5.80
C ASP A 343 -15.01 5.12 6.86
N GLU A 344 -16.22 4.65 6.53
CA GLU A 344 -17.36 4.50 7.45
C GLU A 344 -17.15 3.27 8.37
N ARG A 345 -16.20 3.38 9.31
CA ARG A 345 -15.90 2.35 10.33
C ARG A 345 -15.18 2.88 11.59
N GLY A 346 -15.20 2.05 12.63
CA GLY A 346 -14.49 2.22 13.90
C GLY A 346 -15.24 3.12 14.88
N ALA A 347 -14.53 3.65 15.87
CA ALA A 347 -15.07 4.57 16.88
C ALA A 347 -15.26 6.01 16.37
N ARG A 348 -14.62 6.34 15.23
CA ARG A 348 -14.70 7.63 14.55
C ARG A 348 -14.90 7.43 13.04
N PRO A 349 -16.06 6.88 12.61
CA PRO A 349 -16.35 6.67 11.20
C PRO A 349 -16.48 7.99 10.47
N THR A 350 -16.29 7.95 9.15
CA THR A 350 -16.38 9.12 8.28
C THR A 350 -17.02 8.71 6.96
N ASN A 351 -18.03 9.45 6.53
CA ASN A 351 -18.68 9.22 5.24
C ASN A 351 -18.10 10.14 4.17
N ASN A 352 -18.17 9.77 2.88
CA ASN A 352 -17.82 10.62 1.73
C ASN A 352 -16.45 11.32 1.82
N SER A 353 -15.47 10.76 2.55
CA SER A 353 -14.14 11.36 2.54
C SER A 353 -13.50 11.16 1.17
N PRO A 354 -12.98 12.21 0.52
CA PRO A 354 -12.38 12.08 -0.79
C PRO A 354 -10.98 11.48 -0.70
N ASP A 355 -10.61 10.76 -1.75
CA ASP A 355 -9.21 10.49 -2.07
C ASP A 355 -8.54 11.78 -2.54
N ARG A 356 -7.23 11.87 -2.32
CA ARG A 356 -6.52 13.15 -2.46
C ARG A 356 -5.19 12.98 -3.20
N LEU A 357 -4.83 14.03 -3.93
CA LEU A 357 -3.55 14.16 -4.60
C LEU A 357 -2.75 15.26 -3.91
N HIS A 358 -1.54 14.97 -3.45
CA HIS A 358 -0.71 15.88 -2.66
C HIS A 358 0.66 16.12 -3.30
N LEU A 359 1.30 17.19 -2.84
CA LEU A 359 2.71 17.45 -3.06
C LEU A 359 3.41 17.43 -1.70
N ALA A 360 4.15 16.36 -1.42
CA ALA A 360 4.92 16.21 -0.19
C ALA A 360 6.22 17.02 -0.26
N GLN A 361 6.54 17.73 0.82
CA GLN A 361 7.74 18.55 0.92
C GLN A 361 8.16 18.78 2.38
N GLN A 362 9.43 19.14 2.58
CA GLN A 362 9.85 19.72 3.85
C GLN A 362 9.63 21.23 3.84
N ASN A 363 9.25 21.77 5.00
CA ASN A 363 9.26 23.20 5.26
C ASN A 363 10.70 23.77 5.19
N PRO A 364 10.86 25.09 5.01
CA PRO A 364 12.19 25.73 4.95
C PRO A 364 13.08 25.49 6.19
N ASP A 365 12.48 25.19 7.35
CA ASP A 365 13.18 24.88 8.60
C ASP A 365 13.58 23.39 8.73
N GLY A 366 13.25 22.57 7.73
CA GLY A 366 13.53 21.13 7.69
C GLY A 366 12.47 20.25 8.37
N SER A 367 11.42 20.84 8.95
CA SER A 367 10.28 20.06 9.46
C SER A 367 9.45 19.47 8.31
N PRO A 368 8.77 18.32 8.51
CA PRO A 368 7.82 17.81 7.52
C PRO A 368 6.64 18.76 7.40
N ASP A 369 6.08 18.96 6.20
CA ASP A 369 4.80 19.65 6.05
C ASP A 369 3.60 18.79 6.52
N TYR A 370 2.44 19.39 6.78
CA TYR A 370 1.29 18.72 7.40
C TYR A 370 0.04 18.84 6.54
N HIS A 371 -0.55 17.70 6.16
CA HIS A 371 -1.68 17.65 5.22
C HIS A 371 -3.06 17.58 5.87
N GLY A 372 -3.11 17.66 7.20
CA GLY A 372 -4.36 17.95 7.92
C GLY A 372 -5.06 16.74 8.53
N TRP A 373 -4.74 15.51 8.13
CA TRP A 373 -5.27 14.32 8.80
C TRP A 373 -4.80 14.28 10.26
N PRO A 374 -5.68 14.00 11.24
CA PRO A 374 -7.01 13.38 11.08
C PRO A 374 -8.22 14.32 11.03
N ASP A 375 -8.03 15.63 11.04
CA ASP A 375 -9.14 16.59 11.22
C ASP A 375 -9.47 17.41 9.96
N ARG A 376 -8.83 17.11 8.83
CA ARG A 376 -9.15 17.69 7.52
C ARG A 376 -9.27 16.61 6.47
N PHE A 377 -10.41 16.60 5.77
CA PHE A 377 -10.71 15.65 4.71
C PHE A 377 -10.79 16.41 3.37
N GLY A 378 -9.73 16.28 2.58
CA GLY A 378 -9.54 17.09 1.38
C GLY A 378 -9.46 18.59 1.69
N PHE A 379 -10.32 19.39 1.05
CA PHE A 379 -10.34 20.84 1.28
C PHE A 379 -11.12 21.27 2.53
N LEU A 380 -11.85 20.35 3.16
CA LEU A 380 -12.83 20.68 4.20
C LEU A 380 -12.40 20.15 5.57
N ASP A 381 -12.85 20.85 6.62
CA ASP A 381 -12.71 20.40 8.01
C ASP A 381 -13.54 19.13 8.24
N SER A 382 -13.06 18.20 9.08
CA SER A 382 -13.75 16.94 9.34
C SER A 382 -15.17 17.11 9.89
N THR A 383 -15.47 18.24 10.53
CA THR A 383 -16.80 18.53 11.11
C THR A 383 -17.86 18.89 10.07
N GLN A 384 -17.52 19.04 8.80
CA GLN A 384 -18.50 19.39 7.76
C GLN A 384 -19.54 18.28 7.57
N ALA A 385 -20.80 18.67 7.40
CA ALA A 385 -21.94 17.73 7.38
C ALA A 385 -21.89 16.69 6.25
N VAL A 386 -21.14 16.93 5.17
CA VAL A 386 -20.89 15.96 4.09
C VAL A 386 -20.20 14.70 4.61
N PHE A 387 -19.45 14.82 5.70
CA PHE A 387 -18.69 13.75 6.33
C PHE A 387 -19.44 13.04 7.46
N ASN A 388 -20.66 13.46 7.78
CA ASN A 388 -21.45 12.85 8.84
C ASN A 388 -21.62 11.35 8.58
N PRO A 389 -21.30 10.51 9.58
CA PRO A 389 -21.52 9.07 9.49
C PRO A 389 -22.98 8.74 9.17
N VAL A 390 -23.18 7.74 8.33
CA VAL A 390 -24.48 7.22 7.90
C VAL A 390 -24.80 5.85 8.48
N GLY A 391 -23.82 5.19 9.11
CA GLY A 391 -23.96 3.88 9.72
C GLY A 391 -23.42 2.79 8.81
N GLY A 392 -22.44 2.04 9.30
CA GLY A 392 -21.88 0.86 8.64
C GLY A 392 -21.70 -0.34 9.58
N PRO A 393 -21.59 -1.58 9.05
CA PRO A 393 -21.31 -2.75 9.88
C PRO A 393 -19.92 -2.71 10.55
N GLY A 394 -19.04 -1.81 10.11
CA GLY A 394 -17.73 -1.57 10.71
C GLY A 394 -17.73 -0.54 11.83
N ASP A 395 -18.85 0.15 12.10
CA ASP A 395 -18.92 1.15 13.16
C ASP A 395 -18.99 0.50 14.53
N ASP A 396 -18.18 0.98 15.47
CA ASP A 396 -18.16 0.43 16.81
C ASP A 396 -19.46 0.75 17.58
N ASN A 397 -19.97 1.98 17.45
CA ASN A 397 -21.21 2.44 18.08
C ASN A 397 -21.97 3.44 17.21
N GLN A 398 -22.78 2.92 16.27
CA GLN A 398 -23.61 3.74 15.36
C GLN A 398 -24.49 4.76 16.11
N ALA A 399 -25.07 4.40 17.26
CA ALA A 399 -25.96 5.29 18.00
C ALA A 399 -25.25 6.55 18.53
N ALA A 400 -23.93 6.50 18.70
CA ALA A 400 -23.14 7.64 19.15
C ALA A 400 -22.81 8.63 18.02
N VAL A 401 -22.75 8.18 16.77
CA VAL A 401 -22.09 8.90 15.66
C VAL A 401 -23.00 9.20 14.45
N VAL A 402 -23.98 8.35 14.15
CA VAL A 402 -24.79 8.49 12.93
C VAL A 402 -25.55 9.82 12.89
N GLY A 403 -25.42 10.51 11.77
CA GLY A 403 -26.04 11.81 11.49
C GLY A 403 -25.42 12.99 12.24
N ARG A 404 -24.27 12.80 12.92
CA ARG A 404 -23.59 13.84 13.70
C ARG A 404 -22.26 14.24 13.05
N PRO A 405 -21.81 15.50 13.23
CA PRO A 405 -20.48 15.91 12.81
C PRO A 405 -19.38 15.02 13.39
N VAL A 406 -18.40 14.65 12.57
CA VAL A 406 -17.17 13.98 13.02
C VAL A 406 -16.44 14.92 13.97
N GLN A 407 -16.19 14.47 15.20
CA GLN A 407 -15.53 15.30 16.21
C GLN A 407 -14.01 15.38 15.99
N PRO A 408 -13.36 16.53 16.25
CA PRO A 408 -11.92 16.68 16.07
C PRO A 408 -11.12 15.86 17.07
N VAL A 409 -10.00 15.30 16.62
CA VAL A 409 -9.02 14.57 17.44
C VAL A 409 -8.02 15.53 18.07
N LEU A 410 -7.60 16.56 17.34
CA LEU A 410 -6.64 17.57 17.77
C LEU A 410 -7.37 18.79 18.34
N ALA A 411 -6.76 19.44 19.33
CA ALA A 411 -7.26 20.72 19.83
C ALA A 411 -7.08 21.84 18.79
N PHE A 412 -6.02 21.76 18.00
CA PHE A 412 -5.68 22.63 16.88
C PHE A 412 -4.62 21.95 16.01
N PRO A 413 -4.50 22.32 14.71
CA PRO A 413 -3.42 21.83 13.86
C PRO A 413 -2.04 22.17 14.45
N PRO A 414 -1.06 21.24 14.46
CA PRO A 414 0.27 21.48 15.00
C PRO A 414 1.07 22.50 14.16
N GLN A 415 0.68 22.69 12.90
CA GLN A 415 1.23 23.68 11.97
C GLN A 415 0.20 24.01 10.88
N PRO A 416 0.45 25.02 10.00
CA PRO A 416 -0.42 25.31 8.86
C PRO A 416 -0.64 24.08 7.98
N ILE A 417 -1.87 23.89 7.51
CA ILE A 417 -2.24 22.74 6.69
C ILE A 417 -1.88 22.99 5.23
N THR A 418 -1.09 22.09 4.64
CA THR A 418 -0.84 22.01 3.21
C THR A 418 -2.04 21.36 2.53
N ALA A 419 -2.78 22.15 1.73
CA ALA A 419 -3.93 21.65 0.99
C ALA A 419 -3.52 20.64 -0.10
N PRO A 420 -4.39 19.68 -0.45
CA PRO A 420 -4.16 18.82 -1.60
C PRO A 420 -4.20 19.62 -2.91
N LEU A 421 -3.57 19.08 -3.95
CA LEU A 421 -3.62 19.61 -5.31
C LEU A 421 -4.97 19.36 -5.98
N ALA A 422 -5.58 18.20 -5.70
CA ALA A 422 -6.87 17.80 -6.23
C ALA A 422 -7.53 16.75 -5.33
N LEU A 423 -8.83 16.58 -5.53
CA LEU A 423 -9.63 15.51 -4.95
C LEU A 423 -10.11 14.61 -6.08
N GLU A 424 -10.12 13.31 -5.83
CA GLU A 424 -10.81 12.34 -6.69
C GLU A 424 -12.15 11.97 -6.02
N PRO A 425 -13.26 11.90 -6.78
CA PRO A 425 -14.53 11.40 -6.23
C PRO A 425 -14.33 9.96 -5.78
N ALA A 426 -14.38 9.74 -4.47
CA ALA A 426 -14.02 8.50 -3.80
C ALA A 426 -14.70 7.28 -4.44
N ASP A 427 -13.90 6.32 -4.91
CA ASP A 427 -14.21 4.86 -4.90
C ASP A 427 -13.03 3.97 -5.35
N VAL A 428 -11.77 4.17 -4.91
CA VAL A 428 -10.69 3.20 -5.16
C VAL A 428 -9.64 3.33 -4.03
N ALA A 429 -9.17 2.34 -3.28
CA ALA A 429 -9.00 0.91 -3.55
C ALA A 429 -9.40 0.05 -2.34
N ILE A 430 -9.94 -1.14 -2.60
CA ILE A 430 -9.85 -2.29 -1.68
C ILE A 430 -8.36 -2.58 -1.48
N VAL A 431 -7.75 -1.94 -0.51
CA VAL A 431 -6.59 -2.45 0.22
C VAL A 431 -6.80 -2.06 1.69
N GLY A 432 -7.79 -2.70 2.31
CA GLY A 432 -8.21 -2.48 3.70
C GLY A 432 -9.45 -3.25 4.15
#